data_AF-A0A9Q4KRQ6-F1
#
_entry.id   AF-A0A9Q4KRQ6-F1
#
_cell.length_a   1.000
_cell.length_b   1.000
_cell.length_c   1.000
_cell.angle_alpha   90.00
_cell.angle_beta   90.00
_cell.angle_gamma   90.00
#
_symmetry.space_group_name_H-M   'P 1'
#
loop_
_entity.id
_entity.type
_entity.pdbx_description
1 polymer ?
#
loop_
_entity_poly.entity_id
_entity_poly.type
_entity_poly.pdbx_seq_one_letter_code
_entity_poly.pdbx_strand_id
1 'polypeptide(L)'
;MSRIGVVTGLILLLAVVAVSAGCLSYSIGSVSYNGDGVHVSVDNKAEARDVSMQITVFDLSDFKQVEVDKIVRSVHLNAGINDVTFDADLQPGPYRLYVYMMEDGERVGCVIEDLEV
;
A
#
# COMPACT_ATOMS: atom_id res chain seq x y z
N MET A 1 -10.59 -46.54 -6.45
CA MET A 1 -10.98 -45.15 -6.11
C MET A 1 -11.72 -44.58 -7.32
N SER A 2 -12.99 -44.16 -7.15
CA SER A 2 -13.81 -43.68 -8.28
C SER A 2 -13.26 -42.36 -8.81
N ARG A 3 -12.94 -42.29 -10.11
CA ARG A 3 -12.47 -41.08 -10.80
C ARG A 3 -13.37 -39.86 -10.55
N ILE A 4 -14.66 -40.11 -10.35
CA ILE A 4 -15.67 -39.09 -10.05
C ILE A 4 -15.43 -38.45 -8.67
N GLY A 5 -15.06 -39.24 -7.67
CA GLY A 5 -14.78 -38.73 -6.31
C GLY A 5 -13.54 -37.84 -6.27
N VAL A 6 -12.52 -38.15 -7.07
CA VAL A 6 -11.29 -37.36 -7.17
C VAL A 6 -11.56 -36.01 -7.85
N VAL A 7 -12.31 -36.00 -8.95
CA VAL A 7 -12.65 -34.76 -9.68
C VAL A 7 -13.53 -33.85 -8.82
N THR A 8 -14.53 -34.41 -8.13
CA THR A 8 -15.43 -33.62 -7.28
C THR A 8 -14.68 -33.02 -6.08
N GLY A 9 -13.78 -33.78 -5.46
CA GLY A 9 -12.93 -33.29 -4.38
C GLY A 9 -11.98 -32.17 -4.82
N LEU A 10 -11.42 -32.26 -6.03
CA LEU A 10 -10.53 -31.23 -6.58
C LEU A 10 -11.27 -29.91 -6.84
N ILE A 11 -12.50 -29.97 -7.38
CA ILE A 11 -13.32 -28.78 -7.63
C ILE A 11 -13.69 -28.09 -6.31
N LEU A 12 -14.07 -28.87 -5.29
CA LEU A 12 -14.38 -28.34 -3.96
C LEU A 12 -13.16 -27.67 -3.31
N LEU A 13 -11.98 -28.29 -3.42
CA LEU A 13 -10.73 -27.71 -2.94
C LEU A 13 -10.41 -26.39 -3.66
N LEU A 14 -10.56 -26.34 -4.98
CA LEU A 14 -10.35 -25.12 -5.78
C LEU A 14 -11.33 -24.01 -5.40
N ALA A 15 -12.59 -24.36 -5.13
CA ALA A 15 -13.61 -23.40 -4.69
C ALA A 15 -13.26 -22.81 -3.31
N VAL A 16 -12.81 -23.64 -2.36
CA VAL A 16 -12.38 -23.16 -1.02
C VAL A 16 -11.16 -22.24 -1.13
N VAL A 17 -10.18 -22.58 -1.96
CA VAL A 17 -9.00 -21.73 -2.19
C VAL A 17 -9.38 -20.40 -2.84
N ALA A 18 -10.30 -20.40 -3.80
CA ALA A 18 -10.75 -19.17 -4.47
C ALA A 18 -11.46 -18.18 -3.52
N VAL A 19 -12.22 -18.68 -2.53
CA VAL A 19 -12.94 -17.83 -1.56
C VAL A 19 -12.03 -17.33 -0.43
N SER A 20 -10.84 -17.94 -0.25
CA SER A 20 -9.85 -17.48 0.73
C SER A 20 -9.04 -16.26 0.29
N ALA A 21 -9.23 -15.76 -0.94
CA ALA A 21 -8.69 -14.48 -1.36
C ALA A 21 -9.38 -13.37 -0.55
N GLY A 22 -8.75 -12.93 0.54
CA GLY A 22 -9.27 -11.89 1.41
C GLY A 22 -9.64 -10.64 0.60
N CYS A 23 -10.87 -10.17 0.77
CA CYS A 23 -11.28 -8.88 0.22
C CYS A 23 -10.54 -7.79 1.00
N LEU A 24 -9.48 -7.23 0.40
CA LEU A 24 -8.78 -6.11 0.98
C LEU A 24 -9.68 -4.87 0.89
N SER A 25 -9.90 -4.21 2.03
CA SER A 25 -10.69 -2.96 2.09
C SER A 25 -9.94 -1.79 1.45
N TYR A 26 -8.61 -1.88 1.35
CA TYR A 26 -7.75 -0.85 0.78
C TYR A 26 -6.77 -1.46 -0.22
N SER A 27 -6.39 -0.67 -1.22
CA SER A 27 -5.21 -0.91 -2.05
C SER A 27 -4.42 0.38 -2.15
N ILE A 28 -3.13 0.33 -1.82
CA ILE A 28 -2.22 1.41 -2.15
C ILE A 28 -1.78 1.17 -3.60
N GLY A 29 -2.03 2.16 -4.46
CA GLY A 29 -1.71 2.15 -5.87
C GLY A 29 -0.32 2.72 -6.12
N SER A 30 -0.23 3.66 -7.08
CA SER A 30 1.02 4.31 -7.43
C SER A 30 1.50 5.26 -6.34
N VAL A 31 2.82 5.28 -6.14
CA VAL A 31 3.54 6.28 -5.35
C VAL A 31 4.48 7.03 -6.30
N SER A 32 4.45 8.36 -6.30
CA SER A 32 5.30 9.19 -7.16
C SER A 32 5.73 10.48 -6.47
N TYR A 33 6.73 11.15 -7.03
CA TYR A 33 7.18 12.47 -6.60
C TYR A 33 7.12 13.43 -7.78
N ASN A 34 6.67 14.67 -7.55
CA ASN A 34 6.53 15.68 -8.61
C ASN A 34 7.17 17.04 -8.28
N GLY A 35 8.07 17.09 -7.29
CA GLY A 35 8.74 18.32 -6.84
C GLY A 35 8.03 19.04 -5.69
N ASP A 36 6.71 18.91 -5.57
CA ASP A 36 5.93 19.52 -4.48
C ASP A 36 5.71 18.55 -3.31
N GLY A 37 5.93 17.25 -3.52
CA GLY A 37 5.77 16.21 -2.49
C GLY A 37 5.54 14.82 -3.08
N VAL A 38 5.26 13.88 -2.18
CA VAL A 38 4.95 12.48 -2.51
C VAL A 38 3.45 12.32 -2.73
N HIS A 39 3.07 11.83 -3.89
CA HIS A 39 1.68 11.52 -4.27
C HIS A 39 1.43 10.04 -4.13
N VAL A 40 0.38 9.68 -3.39
CA VAL A 40 -0.02 8.30 -3.16
C VAL A 40 -1.46 8.13 -3.61
N SER A 41 -1.68 7.23 -4.56
CA SER A 41 -3.03 6.83 -4.96
C SER A 41 -3.52 5.71 -4.06
N VAL A 42 -4.74 5.83 -3.54
CA VAL A 42 -5.36 4.87 -2.62
C VAL A 42 -6.76 4.53 -3.11
N ASP A 43 -7.02 3.26 -3.36
CA ASP A 43 -8.37 2.75 -3.63
C ASP A 43 -8.99 2.23 -2.33
N ASN A 44 -9.99 2.95 -1.81
CA ASN A 44 -10.81 2.54 -0.68
C ASN A 44 -12.08 1.84 -1.21
N LYS A 45 -12.13 0.51 -1.05
CA LYS A 45 -13.25 -0.31 -1.51
C LYS A 45 -14.39 -0.37 -0.50
N ALA A 46 -14.24 0.30 0.64
CA ALA A 46 -15.23 0.39 1.71
C ALA A 46 -15.89 1.78 1.76
N GLU A 47 -16.72 2.00 2.78
CA GLU A 47 -17.30 3.31 3.06
C GLU A 47 -16.23 4.34 3.44
N ALA A 48 -16.57 5.62 3.24
CA ALA A 48 -15.69 6.73 3.55
C ALA A 48 -15.32 6.76 5.04
N ARG A 49 -14.05 7.00 5.35
CA ARG A 49 -13.50 6.91 6.71
C ARG A 49 -12.15 7.60 6.81
N ASP A 50 -11.75 7.87 8.04
CA ASP A 50 -10.40 8.34 8.35
C ASP A 50 -9.47 7.16 8.59
N VAL A 51 -8.29 7.20 7.97
CA VAL A 51 -7.18 6.27 8.23
C VAL A 51 -5.94 7.06 8.60
N SER A 52 -4.97 6.41 9.24
CA SER A 52 -3.64 7.01 9.44
C SER A 52 -2.70 6.51 8.36
N MET A 53 -2.05 7.42 7.64
CA MET A 53 -1.01 7.08 6.68
C MET A 53 0.35 7.54 7.19
N GLN A 54 1.36 6.70 6.98
CA GLN A 54 2.75 7.00 7.29
C GLN A 54 3.60 6.83 6.04
N ILE A 55 4.49 7.79 5.79
CA ILE A 55 5.57 7.68 4.80
C ILE A 55 6.89 7.76 5.55
N THR A 56 7.74 6.76 5.41
CA THR A 56 9.15 6.82 5.85
C THR A 56 10.03 6.91 4.62
N VAL A 57 10.87 7.93 4.56
CA VAL A 57 11.76 8.23 3.44
C VAL A 57 13.16 7.77 3.80
N PHE A 58 13.75 6.95 2.95
CA PHE A 58 15.14 6.53 3.05
C PHE A 58 15.96 7.06 1.87
N ASP A 59 17.08 7.71 2.17
CA ASP A 59 18.12 8.04 1.19
C ASP A 59 18.95 6.77 0.90
N LEU A 60 19.12 6.47 -0.40
CA LEU A 60 19.86 5.30 -0.89
C LEU A 60 21.28 5.63 -1.39
N SER A 61 21.74 6.86 -1.19
CA SER A 61 23.06 7.33 -1.59
C SER A 61 24.17 6.53 -0.92
N ASP A 62 25.34 6.50 -1.57
CA ASP A 62 26.54 5.80 -1.08
C ASP A 62 26.32 4.32 -0.73
N PHE A 63 25.36 3.65 -1.40
CA PHE A 63 24.99 2.25 -1.19
C PHE A 63 24.53 1.96 0.26
N LYS A 64 23.92 2.95 0.91
CA LYS A 64 23.34 2.82 2.26
C LYS A 64 21.84 2.99 2.20
N GLN A 65 21.17 2.73 3.32
CA GLN A 65 19.77 3.09 3.51
C GLN A 65 19.69 3.87 4.82
N VAL A 66 19.44 5.18 4.73
CA VAL A 66 19.39 6.09 5.89
C VAL A 66 18.01 6.73 5.93
N GLU A 67 17.29 6.58 7.04
CA GLU A 67 16.02 7.29 7.25
C GLU A 67 16.31 8.79 7.33
N VAL A 68 15.72 9.56 6.41
CA VAL A 68 15.90 11.02 6.33
C VAL A 68 14.64 11.78 6.70
N ASP A 69 13.47 11.14 6.56
CA ASP A 69 12.21 11.74 6.98
C ASP A 69 11.15 10.68 7.34
N LYS A 70 10.18 11.09 8.16
CA LYS A 70 9.03 10.29 8.54
C LYS A 70 7.81 11.18 8.75
N ILE A 71 6.84 11.03 7.86
CA ILE A 71 5.60 11.80 7.86
C ILE A 71 4.45 10.89 8.29
N VAL A 72 3.65 11.30 9.27
CA VAL A 72 2.45 10.58 9.73
C VAL A 72 1.29 11.57 9.78
N ARG A 73 0.16 11.23 9.15
CA ARG A 73 -1.06 12.03 9.27
C ARG A 73 -2.33 11.20 9.09
N SER A 74 -3.41 11.71 9.66
CA SER A 74 -4.75 11.22 9.36
C SER A 74 -5.21 11.73 7.99
N VAL A 75 -5.81 10.84 7.20
CA VAL A 75 -6.31 11.12 5.86
C VAL A 75 -7.74 10.60 5.78
N HIS A 76 -8.66 11.47 5.35
CA HIS A 76 -10.02 11.07 5.03
C HIS A 76 -10.06 10.46 3.63
N LEU A 77 -10.46 9.19 3.54
CA LEU A 77 -10.63 8.48 2.27
C LEU A 77 -12.11 8.41 1.93
N ASN A 78 -12.48 8.93 0.77
CA ASN A 78 -13.78 8.66 0.15
C ASN A 78 -13.82 7.23 -0.38
N ALA A 79 -15.01 6.70 -0.67
CA ALA A 79 -15.12 5.44 -1.41
C ALA A 79 -14.54 5.60 -2.84
N GLY A 80 -13.77 4.63 -3.30
CA GLY A 80 -13.05 4.63 -4.58
C GLY A 80 -11.63 5.20 -4.47
N ILE A 81 -11.15 5.77 -5.58
CA ILE A 81 -9.77 6.26 -5.72
C ILE A 81 -9.63 7.63 -5.05
N ASN A 82 -8.60 7.77 -4.22
CA ASN A 82 -8.20 8.99 -3.54
C ASN A 82 -6.74 9.29 -3.88
N ASP A 83 -6.43 10.53 -4.21
CA ASP A 83 -5.06 11.00 -4.40
C ASP A 83 -4.63 11.81 -3.18
N VAL A 84 -3.54 11.37 -2.55
CA VAL A 84 -3.09 11.86 -1.26
C VAL A 84 -1.67 12.39 -1.39
N THR A 85 -1.48 13.71 -1.20
CA THR A 85 -0.17 14.36 -1.35
C THR A 85 0.46 14.67 0.00
N PHE A 86 1.65 14.16 0.26
CA PHE A 86 2.44 14.42 1.47
C PHE A 86 3.57 15.37 1.13
N ASP A 87 3.64 16.49 1.84
CA ASP A 87 4.71 17.46 1.68
C ASP A 87 6.04 16.81 2.04
N ALA A 88 6.96 16.78 1.09
CA ALA A 88 8.32 16.26 1.27
C ALA A 88 9.25 17.07 0.39
N ASP A 89 10.31 17.64 0.98
CA ASP A 89 11.34 18.38 0.25
C ASP A 89 12.54 17.45 0.04
N LEU A 90 12.52 16.71 -1.07
CA LEU A 90 13.58 15.76 -1.42
C LEU A 90 14.60 16.42 -2.32
N GLN A 91 15.87 16.40 -1.90
CA GLN A 91 16.98 16.78 -2.75
C GLN A 91 17.16 15.76 -3.89
N PRO A 92 17.74 16.13 -5.05
CA PRO A 92 17.97 15.17 -6.13
C PRO A 92 18.77 13.95 -5.68
N GLY A 93 18.32 12.76 -6.08
CA GLY A 93 18.97 11.49 -5.72
C GLY A 93 18.03 10.29 -5.59
N PRO A 94 18.60 9.12 -5.25
CA PRO A 94 17.85 7.87 -5.12
C PRO A 94 17.23 7.74 -3.72
N TYR A 95 15.94 7.43 -3.67
CA TYR A 95 15.19 7.22 -2.43
C TYR A 95 14.40 5.93 -2.44
N ARG A 96 14.06 5.46 -1.24
CA ARG A 96 13.10 4.40 -0.99
C ARG A 96 12.04 4.87 -0.01
N LEU A 97 10.79 4.77 -0.40
CA LEU A 97 9.65 5.15 0.41
C LEU A 97 8.95 3.92 0.96
N TYR A 98 8.75 3.89 2.27
CA TYR A 98 7.87 2.94 2.93
C TYR A 98 6.56 3.63 3.25
N VAL A 99 5.50 3.29 2.53
CA VAL A 99 4.17 3.86 2.71
C VAL A 99 3.29 2.85 3.42
N TYR A 100 2.85 3.19 4.62
CA TYR A 100 1.97 2.38 5.44
C TYR A 100 0.61 3.03 5.60
N MET A 101 -0.42 2.18 5.64
CA MET A 101 -1.76 2.56 6.05
C MET A 101 -2.10 1.81 7.33
N MET A 102 -2.61 2.55 8.30
CA MET A 102 -2.91 2.10 9.64
C MET A 102 -4.38 2.40 9.96
N GLU A 103 -5.09 1.42 10.51
CA GLU A 103 -6.46 1.54 11.01
C GLU A 103 -6.50 0.89 12.40
N ASP A 104 -7.05 1.59 13.40
CA ASP A 104 -7.10 1.14 14.79
C ASP A 104 -5.76 0.65 15.39
N GLY A 105 -4.65 1.24 14.92
CA GLY A 105 -3.30 0.88 15.36
C GLY A 105 -2.71 -0.35 14.65
N GLU A 106 -3.47 -1.02 13.78
CA GLU A 106 -3.01 -2.13 12.97
C GLU A 106 -2.63 -1.68 11.55
N ARG A 107 -1.61 -2.33 10.98
CA ARG A 107 -1.21 -2.07 9.59
C ARG A 107 -2.12 -2.82 8.63
N VAL A 108 -2.91 -2.08 7.87
CA VAL A 108 -3.86 -2.61 6.89
C VAL A 108 -3.33 -2.56 5.45
N GLY A 109 -2.29 -1.78 5.19
CA GLY A 109 -1.68 -1.64 3.86
C GLY A 109 -0.21 -1.26 3.93
N CYS A 110 0.55 -1.67 2.92
CA CYS A 110 1.96 -1.35 2.76
C CYS A 110 2.35 -1.37 1.28
N VAL A 111 3.09 -0.37 0.84
CA VAL A 111 3.86 -0.40 -0.40
C VAL A 111 5.27 0.13 -0.13
N ILE A 112 6.24 -0.43 -0.85
CA ILE A 112 7.62 0.04 -0.85
C ILE A 112 7.91 0.45 -2.28
N GLU A 113 8.26 1.72 -2.47
CA GLU A 113 8.55 2.27 -3.79
C GLU A 113 9.95 2.88 -3.80
N ASP A 114 10.72 2.59 -4.84
CA ASP A 114 11.99 3.27 -5.11
C ASP A 114 11.72 4.45 -6.05
N LEU A 115 12.32 5.59 -5.75
CA LEU A 115 12.16 6.83 -6.53
C LEU A 115 13.52 7.40 -6.88
N GLU A 116 13.63 7.97 -8.08
CA GLU A 116 14.72 8.86 -8.45
C GLU A 116 14.14 10.27 -8.52
N VAL A 117 14.69 11.19 -7.71
CA VAL A 117 14.29 12.61 -7.66
C VAL A 117 15.24 13.46 -8.50
#